data_AF-A0A3B9Y6M2-F1
#
_entry.id   AF-A0A3B9Y6M2-F1
#
_cell.length_a   1.000
_cell.length_b   1.000
_cell.length_c   1.000
_cell.angle_alpha   90.00
_cell.angle_beta   90.00
_cell.angle_gamma   90.00
#
_symmetry.space_group_name_H-M   'P 1'
#
loop_
_entity.id
_entity.type
_entity.pdbx_description
1 polymer ?
#
loop_
_entity_poly.entity_id
_entity_poly.type
_entity_poly.pdbx_seq_one_letter_code
_entity_poly.pdbx_strand_id
1 'polypeptide(L)'
;MSGRDYLSDLSINVVNVPNTEIATILLTKPDGRVLFFSMATSFTVAALGAEGMARQVEMHIGNGYMPDHGKVALQLLRDYPALRAIFAKRFSSYQEKQK
;
A
#
# COMPACT_ATOMS: atom_id res chain seq x y z
N MET A 1 -17.16 21.87 -7.22
CA MET A 1 -16.15 20.99 -6.59
C MET A 1 -14.85 21.73 -6.61
N SER A 2 -14.23 21.96 -5.45
CA SER A 2 -12.90 22.59 -5.43
C SER A 2 -11.91 21.55 -5.93
N GLY A 3 -10.85 21.95 -6.64
CA GLY A 3 -9.88 21.03 -7.26
C GLY A 3 -9.05 20.18 -6.29
N ARG A 4 -9.48 20.00 -5.03
CA ARG A 4 -8.85 19.16 -4.00
C ARG A 4 -9.74 18.00 -3.52
N ASP A 5 -11.00 17.92 -3.96
CA ASP A 5 -11.96 16.92 -3.50
C ASP A 5 -11.60 15.47 -3.96
N TYR A 6 -10.63 15.31 -4.87
CA TYR A 6 -10.16 14.01 -5.39
C TYR A 6 -8.84 13.51 -4.75
N LEU A 7 -8.23 14.28 -3.84
CA LEU A 7 -6.97 13.89 -3.20
C LEU A 7 -7.21 12.97 -1.99
N SER A 8 -6.35 11.97 -1.83
CA SER A 8 -6.46 10.98 -0.75
C SER A 8 -5.88 11.51 0.56
N ASP A 9 -6.55 11.22 1.68
CA ASP A 9 -6.00 11.41 3.03
C ASP A 9 -4.83 10.47 3.30
N LEU A 10 -4.87 9.26 2.72
CA LEU A 10 -3.84 8.24 2.80
C LEU A 10 -3.62 7.61 1.43
N SER A 11 -2.38 7.61 0.96
CA SER A 11 -1.95 6.87 -0.23
C SER A 11 -1.01 5.74 0.16
N ILE A 12 -1.26 4.53 -0.35
CA ILE A 12 -0.43 3.35 -0.10
C ILE A 12 0.25 2.96 -1.40
N ASN A 13 1.57 3.13 -1.48
CA ASN A 13 2.35 2.73 -2.63
C ASN A 13 2.90 1.31 -2.44
N VAL A 14 2.29 0.38 -3.16
CA VAL A 14 2.69 -1.04 -3.29
C VAL A 14 3.10 -1.37 -4.72
N VAL A 15 3.47 -0.36 -5.51
CA VAL A 15 3.76 -0.53 -6.94
C VAL A 15 5.17 -1.09 -7.12
N ASN A 16 5.29 -2.26 -7.71
CA ASN A 16 6.58 -2.95 -7.89
C ASN A 16 7.37 -2.48 -9.13
N VAL A 17 7.31 -1.18 -9.45
CA VAL A 17 8.13 -0.50 -10.47
C VAL A 17 8.62 0.86 -9.95
N PRO A 18 9.81 1.33 -10.37
CA PRO A 18 10.38 2.59 -9.88
C PRO A 18 9.63 3.83 -10.40
N ASN A 19 9.98 5.01 -9.85
CA ASN A 19 9.50 6.34 -10.27
C ASN A 19 8.01 6.60 -10.03
N THR A 20 7.45 6.02 -8.96
CA THR A 20 6.04 6.18 -8.58
C THR A 20 5.85 7.08 -7.35
N GLU A 21 6.94 7.54 -6.74
CA GLU A 21 6.97 8.31 -5.50
C GLU A 21 6.27 9.65 -5.67
N ILE A 22 6.65 10.38 -6.71
CA ILE A 22 6.11 11.73 -6.99
C ILE A 22 4.62 11.67 -7.29
N ALA A 23 4.20 10.69 -8.10
CA ALA A 23 2.78 10.48 -8.39
C ALA A 23 1.99 10.18 -7.11
N THR A 24 2.55 9.34 -6.22
CA THR A 24 1.93 9.02 -4.92
C THR A 24 1.76 10.27 -4.06
N ILE A 25 2.79 11.12 -3.97
CA ILE A 25 2.75 12.36 -3.19
C ILE A 25 1.73 13.36 -3.78
N LEU A 26 1.67 13.48 -5.11
CA LEU A 26 0.75 14.39 -5.78
C LEU A 26 -0.73 14.00 -5.60
N LEU A 27 -1.02 12.71 -5.60
CA LEU A 27 -2.36 12.13 -5.36
C LEU A 27 -2.77 12.17 -3.87
N THR A 28 -1.86 12.54 -2.99
CA THR A 28 -2.12 12.71 -1.56
C THR A 28 -2.41 14.17 -1.25
N LYS A 29 -3.28 14.42 -0.28
CA LYS A 29 -3.50 15.77 0.26
C LYS A 29 -2.16 16.36 0.74
N PRO A 30 -1.97 17.70 0.66
CA PRO A 30 -0.70 18.33 1.03
C PRO A 30 -0.20 18.01 2.44
N ASP A 31 -1.11 17.76 3.37
CA ASP A 31 -0.93 17.39 4.79
C ASP A 31 -1.35 15.93 5.07
N GLY A 32 -1.55 15.14 4.01
CA GLY A 32 -1.96 13.74 4.11
C GLY A 32 -0.79 12.79 4.40
N ARG A 33 -1.11 11.49 4.44
CA ARG A 33 -0.16 10.43 4.74
C ARG A 33 0.16 9.57 3.52
N VAL A 34 1.42 9.15 3.41
CA VAL A 34 1.88 8.20 2.42
C VAL A 34 2.52 7.00 3.12
N LEU A 35 2.13 5.79 2.74
CA LEU A 35 2.82 4.56 3.12
C LEU A 35 3.57 4.01 1.90
N PHE A 36 4.90 4.03 1.95
CA PHE A 36 5.75 3.36 0.98
C PHE A 36 6.05 1.94 1.44
N PHE A 37 5.62 0.94 0.66
CA PHE A 37 5.79 -0.49 0.98
C PHE A 37 6.48 -1.27 -0.15
N SER A 38 6.79 -0.64 -1.28
CA SER A 38 7.45 -1.28 -2.40
C SER A 38 8.97 -1.30 -2.23
N MET A 39 9.61 -2.41 -2.62
CA MET A 39 11.08 -2.48 -2.74
C MET A 39 11.62 -1.59 -3.86
N ALA A 40 10.77 -1.18 -4.81
CA ALA A 40 11.15 -0.32 -5.92
C ALA A 40 11.19 1.18 -5.52
N THR A 41 10.79 1.52 -4.29
CA THR A 41 10.74 2.91 -3.82
C THR A 41 12.13 3.48 -3.59
N SER A 42 12.41 4.63 -4.20
CA SER A 42 13.54 5.50 -3.89
C SER A 42 13.14 6.54 -2.84
N PHE A 43 13.55 6.32 -1.59
CA PHE A 43 13.24 7.27 -0.50
C PHE A 43 13.88 8.64 -0.69
N THR A 44 15.04 8.72 -1.35
CA THR A 44 15.67 10.01 -1.70
C THR A 44 14.80 10.79 -2.68
N VAL A 45 14.25 10.13 -3.71
CA VAL A 45 13.34 10.76 -4.67
C VAL A 45 12.04 11.18 -3.99
N ALA A 46 11.49 10.35 -3.09
CA ALA A 46 10.30 10.70 -2.33
C ALA A 46 10.53 11.95 -1.45
N ALA A 47 11.58 11.96 -0.64
CA ALA A 47 11.88 13.02 0.31
C ALA A 47 12.16 14.36 -0.39
N LEU A 48 13.13 14.38 -1.32
CA LEU A 48 13.48 15.59 -2.07
C LEU A 48 12.36 16.04 -3.01
N GLY A 49 11.59 15.08 -3.53
CA GLY A 49 10.42 15.34 -4.36
C GLY A 49 9.31 16.05 -3.61
N ALA A 50 9.02 15.64 -2.38
CA ALA A 50 8.04 16.32 -1.54
C ALA A 50 8.45 17.76 -1.24
N GLU A 51 9.72 17.98 -0.91
CA GLU A 51 10.29 19.32 -0.71
C GLU A 51 10.16 20.17 -1.98
N GLY A 52 10.62 19.67 -3.13
CA GLY A 52 10.57 20.37 -4.41
C GLY A 52 9.16 20.72 -4.89
N MET A 53 8.14 19.98 -4.42
CA MET A 53 6.72 20.25 -4.73
C MET A 53 5.97 21.02 -3.64
N ALA A 54 6.66 21.45 -2.58
CA ALA A 54 6.06 22.09 -1.41
C ALA A 54 4.91 21.28 -0.79
N ARG A 55 5.11 19.96 -0.64
CA ARG A 55 4.13 19.04 -0.03
C ARG A 55 4.61 18.59 1.35
N GLN A 56 3.81 18.85 2.37
CA GLN A 56 4.07 18.50 3.76
C GLN A 56 3.45 17.13 4.13
N VAL A 57 3.59 16.14 3.25
CA VAL A 57 3.04 14.81 3.51
C VAL A 57 3.84 14.10 4.60
N GLU A 58 3.15 13.37 5.47
CA GLU A 58 3.79 12.45 6.41
C GLU A 58 4.10 11.13 5.69
N MET A 59 5.36 10.70 5.72
CA MET A 59 5.80 9.47 5.06
C MET A 59 6.09 8.37 6.06
N HIS A 60 5.36 7.26 5.92
CA HIS A 60 5.62 6.00 6.61
C HIS A 60 6.41 5.06 5.68
N ILE A 61 7.49 4.49 6.21
CA ILE A 61 8.27 3.47 5.51
C ILE A 61 7.87 2.10 6.07
N GLY A 62 7.26 1.28 5.21
CA GLY A 62 6.90 -0.08 5.55
C GLY A 62 8.13 -0.99 5.53
N ASN A 63 8.45 -1.60 6.67
CA ASN A 63 9.53 -2.60 6.79
C ASN A 63 9.05 -4.03 6.50
N GLY A 64 7.78 -4.23 6.15
CA GLY A 64 7.19 -5.54 5.88
C GLY A 64 6.75 -6.34 7.11
N TYR A 65 6.98 -5.86 8.33
CA TYR A 65 6.65 -6.59 9.55
C TYR A 65 5.71 -5.81 10.46
N MET A 66 4.62 -6.47 10.86
CA MET A 66 3.70 -5.98 11.90
C MET A 66 3.47 -7.10 12.92
N PRO A 67 3.55 -6.83 14.24
CA PRO A 67 3.17 -7.81 15.25
C PRO A 67 1.76 -8.36 15.01
N ASP A 68 1.56 -9.64 15.31
CA ASP A 68 0.26 -10.34 15.19
C ASP A 68 -0.39 -10.36 13.78
N HIS A 69 0.30 -9.94 12.70
CA HIS A 69 -0.28 -9.91 11.34
C HIS A 69 -0.84 -11.26 10.90
N GLY A 70 -0.21 -12.37 11.30
CA GLY A 70 -0.67 -13.72 11.00
C GLY A 70 -2.01 -14.06 11.68
N LYS A 71 -2.19 -13.66 12.93
CA LYS A 71 -3.46 -13.86 13.65
C LYS A 71 -4.58 -13.05 13.01
N VAL A 72 -4.32 -11.79 12.69
CA VAL A 72 -5.28 -10.90 12.03
C VAL A 72 -5.65 -11.46 10.65
N ALA A 73 -4.68 -11.87 9.84
CA ALA A 73 -4.93 -12.45 8.52
C ALA A 73 -5.81 -13.71 8.59
N LEU A 74 -5.54 -14.62 9.53
CA LEU A 74 -6.36 -15.81 9.73
C LEU A 74 -7.77 -15.46 10.22
N GLN A 75 -7.90 -14.45 11.08
CA GLN A 75 -9.20 -14.01 11.56
C GLN A 75 -10.05 -13.39 10.44
N LEU A 76 -9.46 -12.57 9.56
CA LEU A 76 -10.15 -12.06 8.37
C LEU A 76 -10.69 -13.20 7.47
N LEU A 77 -9.94 -14.30 7.31
CA LEU A 77 -10.44 -15.46 6.56
C LEU A 77 -11.60 -16.19 7.25
N ARG A 78 -11.70 -16.13 8.60
CA ARG A 78 -12.80 -16.73 9.36
C ARG A 78 -14.05 -15.85 9.30
N ASP A 79 -13.86 -14.54 9.46
CA ASP A 79 -14.95 -13.58 9.58
C ASP A 79 -15.61 -13.26 8.24
N TYR A 80 -14.87 -13.38 7.13
CA TYR A 80 -15.35 -13.00 5.80
C TYR A 80 -15.37 -14.21 4.84
N PRO A 81 -16.51 -14.93 4.71
CA PRO A 81 -16.65 -16.08 3.83
C PRO A 81 -16.27 -15.81 2.37
N ALA A 82 -16.51 -14.59 1.86
CA ALA A 82 -16.12 -14.19 0.52
C ALA A 82 -14.58 -14.17 0.34
N LEU A 83 -13.83 -13.64 1.31
CA LEU A 83 -12.36 -13.69 1.30
C LEU A 83 -11.87 -15.13 1.38
N ARG A 84 -12.50 -15.95 2.23
CA ARG A 84 -12.18 -17.38 2.35
C ARG A 84 -12.39 -18.13 1.04
N ALA A 85 -13.47 -17.84 0.31
CA ALA A 85 -13.75 -18.47 -0.98
C ALA A 85 -12.70 -18.08 -2.04
N ILE A 86 -12.31 -16.80 -2.11
CA ILE A 86 -11.24 -16.33 -3.01
C ILE A 86 -9.91 -17.01 -2.67
N PHE A 87 -9.56 -17.05 -1.39
CA PHE A 87 -8.35 -17.68 -0.91
C PHE A 87 -8.33 -19.17 -1.24
N ALA A 88 -9.42 -19.90 -0.91
CA ALA A 88 -9.56 -21.31 -1.23
C ALA A 88 -9.40 -21.55 -2.72
N LYS A 89 -10.10 -20.81 -3.59
CA LYS A 89 -9.98 -20.94 -5.05
C LYS A 89 -8.54 -20.76 -5.56
N ARG A 90 -7.79 -19.81 -5.00
CA ARG A 90 -6.41 -19.51 -5.43
C ARG A 90 -5.41 -20.59 -5.04
N PHE A 91 -5.62 -21.26 -3.90
CA PHE A 91 -4.65 -22.19 -3.32
C PHE A 91 -5.10 -23.67 -3.29
N SER A 92 -6.39 -23.96 -3.47
CA SER A 92 -6.90 -25.34 -3.54
C SER A 92 -6.40 -26.07 -4.79
N SER A 93 -6.23 -25.37 -5.92
CA SER A 93 -5.63 -25.91 -7.14
C SER A 93 -4.12 -26.21 -7.01
N TYR A 94 -3.46 -25.77 -5.93
CA TYR A 94 -2.05 -26.06 -5.67
C TYR A 94 -1.84 -27.48 -5.10
N GLN A 95 -2.89 -28.05 -4.49
CA GLN A 95 -2.87 -29.41 -3.92
C GLN A 95 -3.09 -30.50 -4.98
N GLU A 96 -3.78 -30.19 -6.08
CA GLU A 96 -4.00 -31.14 -7.19
C GLU A 96 -2.78 -31.29 -8.11
N LYS A 97 -1.92 -30.27 -8.20
CA LYS A 97 -0.72 -30.29 -9.07
C LYS A 97 0.54 -30.87 -8.42
N GLN A 98 0.46 -31.30 -7.16
CA GLN A 98 1.55 -31.99 -6.44
C GLN A 98 1.22 -33.45 -6.08
N LYS A 99 0.15 -33.99 -6.65
CA LYS A 99 -0.06 -35.43 -6.80
C LYS A 99 0.28 -35.84 -8.23
#